data_AF-A0A0U2WIS5-F1
#
_entry.id   AF-A0A0U2WIS5-F1
#
_cell.length_a   1.000
_cell.length_b   1.000
_cell.length_c   1.000
_cell.angle_alpha   90.00
_cell.angle_beta   90.00
_cell.angle_gamma   90.00
#
_symmetry.space_group_name_H-M   'P 1'
#
loop_
_entity.id
_entity.type
_entity.pdbx_description
1 polymer ?
#
loop_
_entity_poly.entity_id
_entity_poly.type
_entity_poly.pdbx_seq_one_letter_code
_entity_poly.pdbx_strand_id
1 'polypeptide(L)'
;MRYYSYGIALFIFIVDFITKKWIENNLELYEKINVIGTFFQITSIRNTGAAFSILENQRLFFLIVTVIVVGGLIWYIQFNRKTGRPLMMIALGLVLGGACGNFIDRLVKGEVVDFFQFNFGSYTFPIFNVADIGIVCGVILILLDSFLTREPQDGVVSADSAAAGASASDVTETADASGAAYGKSADGGQASEQQTDEEGNGQHERQQRLP
;
A
#
# COMPACT_ATOMS: atom_id res chain seq x y z
N MET A 1 15.31 17.83 -1.66
CA MET A 1 13.86 18.00 -1.92
C MET A 1 13.16 16.67 -1.65
N ARG A 2 12.46 16.50 -0.52
CA ARG A 2 11.96 15.19 -0.02
C ARG A 2 10.42 15.06 0.02
N TYR A 3 9.70 16.00 -0.59
CA TYR A 3 8.22 16.06 -0.61
C TYR A 3 7.63 16.22 -2.02
N TYR A 4 8.44 16.01 -3.06
CA TYR A 4 7.99 16.22 -4.44
C TYR A 4 6.88 15.25 -4.86
N SER A 5 6.76 14.07 -4.23
CA SER A 5 5.65 13.14 -4.45
C SER A 5 4.30 13.80 -4.17
N TYR A 6 4.18 14.60 -3.11
CA TYR A 6 2.97 15.36 -2.81
C TYR A 6 2.75 16.50 -3.81
N GLY A 7 3.81 17.13 -4.30
CA GLY A 7 3.72 18.12 -5.38
C GLY A 7 3.20 17.51 -6.69
N ILE A 8 3.66 16.31 -7.04
CA ILE A 8 3.18 15.54 -8.20
C ILE A 8 1.71 15.14 -7.99
N ALA A 9 1.37 14.64 -6.81
CA ALA A 9 0.00 14.28 -6.48
C ALA A 9 -0.95 15.48 -6.60
N LEU A 10 -0.54 16.64 -6.05
CA LEU A 10 -1.31 17.88 -6.15
C LEU A 10 -1.45 18.35 -7.60
N PHE A 11 -0.39 18.26 -8.39
CA PHE A 11 -0.43 18.61 -9.80
C PHE A 11 -1.43 17.73 -10.57
N ILE A 12 -1.34 16.40 -10.45
CA ILE A 12 -2.28 15.48 -11.11
C ILE A 12 -3.71 15.74 -10.66
N PHE A 13 -3.92 15.92 -9.36
CA PHE A 13 -5.24 16.23 -8.80
C PHE A 13 -5.83 17.52 -9.38
N ILE A 14 -5.04 18.61 -9.46
CA ILE A 14 -5.49 19.89 -10.01
C ILE A 14 -5.84 19.77 -11.49
N VAL A 15 -4.99 19.08 -12.28
CA VAL A 15 -5.25 18.90 -13.71
C VAL A 15 -6.51 18.06 -13.93
N ASP A 16 -6.70 16.97 -13.17
CA ASP A 16 -7.92 16.16 -13.22
C ASP A 16 -9.16 16.97 -12.84
N PHE A 17 -9.09 17.73 -11.74
CA PHE A 17 -10.21 18.56 -11.28
C PHE A 17 -10.59 19.62 -12.33
N ILE A 18 -9.63 20.34 -12.89
CA ILE A 18 -9.88 21.39 -13.89
C ILE A 18 -10.47 20.79 -15.17
N THR A 19 -9.89 19.69 -15.66
CA THR A 19 -10.35 19.06 -16.91
C THR A 19 -11.77 18.51 -16.76
N LYS A 20 -12.08 17.81 -15.67
CA LYS A 20 -13.44 17.34 -15.39
C LYS A 20 -14.43 18.48 -15.24
N LYS A 21 -14.05 19.56 -14.54
CA LYS A 21 -14.91 20.73 -14.38
C LYS A 21 -15.18 21.42 -15.71
N TRP A 22 -14.18 21.47 -16.60
CA TRP A 22 -14.36 21.98 -17.95
C TRP A 22 -15.36 21.13 -18.74
N ILE A 23 -15.27 19.79 -18.68
CA ILE A 23 -16.23 18.89 -19.32
C ILE A 23 -17.65 19.14 -18.80
N GLU A 24 -17.84 19.18 -17.49
CA GLU A 24 -19.17 19.42 -16.88
C GLU A 24 -19.81 20.75 -17.30
N ASN A 25 -19.00 21.79 -17.51
CA ASN A 25 -19.50 23.12 -17.81
C ASN A 25 -19.74 23.36 -19.31
N ASN A 26 -19.14 22.56 -20.18
CA ASN A 26 -19.15 22.81 -21.64
C ASN A 26 -19.84 21.70 -22.45
N LEU A 27 -20.12 20.54 -21.84
CA LEU A 27 -20.69 19.38 -22.53
C LEU A 27 -21.87 18.80 -21.76
N GLU A 28 -22.99 18.60 -22.47
CA GLU A 28 -24.10 17.81 -21.97
C GLU A 28 -23.71 16.34 -21.84
N LEU A 29 -24.46 15.57 -21.04
CA LEU A 29 -24.20 14.14 -20.89
C LEU A 29 -24.33 13.44 -22.25
N TYR A 30 -23.34 12.61 -22.59
CA TYR A 30 -23.17 11.92 -23.88
C TYR A 30 -22.82 12.80 -25.09
N GLU A 31 -22.70 14.11 -24.91
CA GLU A 31 -22.21 15.01 -25.97
C GLU A 31 -20.75 14.69 -26.32
N LYS A 32 -20.41 14.83 -27.61
CA LYS A 32 -19.11 14.45 -28.18
C LYS A 32 -18.48 15.59 -28.97
N ILE A 33 -17.21 15.84 -28.71
CA ILE A 33 -16.34 16.68 -29.54
C ILE A 33 -15.37 15.77 -30.29
N ASN A 34 -15.41 15.81 -31.62
CA ASN A 34 -14.47 15.08 -32.46
C ASN A 34 -13.14 15.85 -32.52
N VAL A 35 -12.10 15.32 -31.88
CA VAL A 35 -10.76 15.94 -31.88
C VAL A 35 -9.94 15.44 -33.07
N ILE A 36 -9.95 14.12 -33.30
CA ILE A 36 -9.26 13.49 -34.44
C ILE A 36 -10.24 12.51 -35.10
N GLY A 37 -11.07 13.03 -36.01
CA GLY A 37 -12.07 12.24 -36.72
C GLY A 37 -12.91 11.40 -35.77
N THR A 38 -13.03 10.10 -36.06
CA THR A 38 -13.67 9.12 -35.17
C THR A 38 -12.69 8.44 -34.21
N PHE A 39 -11.37 8.64 -34.35
CA PHE A 39 -10.36 7.97 -33.54
C PHE A 39 -10.30 8.52 -32.11
N PHE A 40 -10.20 9.85 -31.96
CA PHE A 40 -10.13 10.50 -30.65
C PHE A 40 -11.25 11.50 -30.48
N GLN A 41 -12.08 11.27 -29.46
CA GLN A 41 -13.24 12.07 -29.13
C GLN A 41 -13.20 12.45 -27.65
N ILE A 42 -13.70 13.64 -27.33
CA ILE A 42 -14.00 14.04 -25.96
C ILE A 42 -15.49 13.82 -25.76
N THR A 43 -15.86 12.87 -24.90
CA THR A 43 -17.26 12.45 -24.70
C THR A 43 -17.64 12.58 -23.23
N SER A 44 -18.63 13.38 -22.89
CA SER A 44 -19.04 13.54 -21.49
C SER A 44 -19.75 12.29 -20.97
N ILE A 45 -19.09 11.50 -20.12
CA ILE A 45 -19.66 10.31 -19.46
C ILE A 45 -19.63 10.48 -17.95
N ARG A 46 -20.59 9.84 -17.30
CA ARG A 46 -20.62 9.69 -15.85
C ARG A 46 -20.59 8.21 -15.50
N ASN A 47 -19.55 7.82 -14.76
CA ASN A 47 -19.23 6.43 -14.49
C ASN A 47 -19.51 6.10 -13.02
N THR A 48 -20.46 5.20 -12.78
CA THR A 48 -20.84 4.71 -11.44
C THR A 48 -20.09 3.43 -11.05
N GLY A 49 -19.31 2.85 -11.96
CA GLY A 49 -18.54 1.62 -11.78
C GLY A 49 -17.03 1.83 -11.82
N ALA A 50 -16.32 0.74 -12.12
CA ALA A 50 -14.90 0.71 -12.47
C ALA A 50 -14.71 0.54 -13.98
N ALA A 51 -13.50 0.21 -14.41
CA ALA A 51 -13.23 -0.18 -15.78
C ALA A 51 -14.18 -1.31 -16.24
N PHE A 52 -14.62 -1.24 -17.50
CA PHE A 52 -15.56 -2.19 -18.12
C PHE A 52 -16.91 -2.32 -17.39
N SER A 53 -17.38 -1.27 -16.71
CA SER A 53 -18.67 -1.29 -16.00
C SER A 53 -18.76 -2.38 -14.91
N ILE A 54 -17.61 -2.84 -14.40
CA ILE A 54 -17.58 -3.79 -13.29
C ILE A 54 -17.91 -3.01 -12.00
N LEU A 55 -18.71 -3.62 -11.10
CA LEU A 55 -19.11 -3.04 -9.81
C LEU A 55 -19.88 -1.70 -9.91
N GLU A 56 -20.75 -1.56 -10.92
CA GLU A 56 -21.66 -0.42 -11.01
C GLU A 56 -22.48 -0.22 -9.73
N ASN A 57 -22.71 1.04 -9.36
CA ASN A 57 -23.45 1.46 -8.17
C ASN A 57 -22.85 1.01 -6.83
N GLN A 58 -21.64 0.47 -6.80
CA GLN A 58 -20.92 0.09 -5.58
C GLN A 58 -20.12 1.26 -4.99
N ARG A 59 -20.75 2.43 -4.88
CA ARG A 59 -20.10 3.68 -4.42
C ARG A 59 -19.39 3.50 -3.09
N LEU A 60 -20.04 2.88 -2.11
CA LEU A 60 -19.49 2.68 -0.76
C LEU A 60 -18.22 1.82 -0.79
N PHE A 61 -18.22 0.76 -1.61
CA PHE A 61 -17.05 -0.09 -1.81
C PHE A 61 -15.86 0.73 -2.33
N PHE A 62 -16.05 1.53 -3.38
CA PHE A 62 -14.99 2.38 -3.91
C PHE A 62 -14.47 3.41 -2.90
N LEU A 63 -15.35 4.02 -2.11
CA LEU A 63 -14.93 4.97 -1.08
C LEU A 63 -14.04 4.31 -0.02
N ILE A 64 -14.45 3.14 0.50
CA ILE A 64 -13.69 2.41 1.52
C ILE A 64 -12.33 1.98 0.98
N VAL A 65 -12.31 1.35 -0.19
CA VAL A 65 -11.06 0.89 -0.82
C VAL A 65 -10.12 2.06 -1.07
N THR A 66 -10.63 3.18 -1.58
CA THR A 66 -9.78 4.34 -1.87
C THR A 66 -9.22 4.96 -0.60
N VAL A 67 -9.99 5.04 0.49
CA VAL A 67 -9.47 5.51 1.80
C VAL A 67 -8.33 4.63 2.29
N ILE A 68 -8.46 3.30 2.19
CA ILE A 68 -7.41 2.35 2.57
C ILE A 68 -6.16 2.55 1.71
N VAL A 69 -6.32 2.63 0.38
CA VAL A 69 -5.21 2.80 -0.55
C VAL A 69 -4.51 4.14 -0.33
N VAL A 70 -5.24 5.24 -0.26
CA VAL A 70 -4.68 6.58 -0.03
C VAL A 70 -3.96 6.65 1.33
N GLY A 71 -4.55 6.08 2.38
CA GLY A 71 -3.91 5.98 3.70
C GLY A 71 -2.60 5.19 3.64
N GLY A 72 -2.60 4.04 2.97
CA GLY A 72 -1.41 3.21 2.76
C GLY A 72 -0.32 3.92 1.95
N LEU A 73 -0.69 4.65 0.89
CA LEU A 73 0.24 5.45 0.08
C LEU A 73 0.87 6.57 0.90
N ILE A 74 0.07 7.33 1.65
CA ILE A 74 0.57 8.43 2.50
C ILE A 74 1.52 7.88 3.56
N TRP A 75 1.14 6.78 4.23
CA TRP A 75 2.00 6.10 5.20
C TRP A 75 3.31 5.67 4.54
N TYR A 76 3.26 4.97 3.41
CA TYR A 76 4.46 4.48 2.73
C TYR A 76 5.39 5.63 2.32
N ILE A 77 4.85 6.70 1.71
CA ILE A 77 5.63 7.88 1.32
C ILE A 77 6.31 8.50 2.55
N GLN A 78 5.58 8.68 3.65
CA GLN A 78 6.09 9.35 4.84
C GLN A 78 7.30 8.61 5.45
N PHE A 79 7.25 7.27 5.49
CA PHE A 79 8.32 6.44 6.05
C PHE A 79 9.46 6.17 5.05
N ASN A 80 9.18 6.10 3.74
CA ASN A 80 10.16 5.69 2.74
C ASN A 80 10.75 6.84 1.91
N ARG A 81 10.32 8.10 2.08
CA ARG A 81 10.84 9.26 1.32
C ARG A 81 12.35 9.53 1.43
N LYS A 82 13.06 8.83 2.32
CA LYS A 82 14.52 8.97 2.53
C LYS A 82 15.34 7.84 1.90
N THR A 83 14.72 6.83 1.30
CA THR A 83 15.39 5.60 0.83
C THR A 83 16.15 5.75 -0.50
N GLY A 84 16.17 6.94 -1.11
CA GLY A 84 16.92 7.18 -2.35
C GLY A 84 16.29 6.57 -3.60
N ARG A 85 14.98 6.26 -3.59
CA ARG A 85 14.25 5.70 -4.74
C ARG A 85 13.35 6.74 -5.41
N PRO A 86 13.90 7.59 -6.31
CA PRO A 86 13.12 8.69 -6.90
C PRO A 86 11.99 8.20 -7.80
N LEU A 87 12.21 7.12 -8.55
CA LEU A 87 11.22 6.57 -9.47
C LEU A 87 9.98 6.08 -8.71
N MET A 88 10.18 5.29 -7.65
CA MET A 88 9.10 4.89 -6.74
C MET A 88 8.32 6.09 -6.17
N MET A 89 9.01 7.14 -5.71
CA MET A 89 8.32 8.31 -5.12
C MET A 89 7.52 9.12 -6.15
N ILE A 90 8.01 9.22 -7.40
CA ILE A 90 7.25 9.80 -8.51
C ILE A 90 5.99 8.97 -8.76
N ALA A 91 6.17 7.65 -8.86
CA ALA A 91 5.10 6.70 -9.11
C ALA A 91 3.98 6.79 -8.07
N LEU A 92 4.35 6.80 -6.78
CA LEU A 92 3.40 6.95 -5.67
C LEU A 92 2.68 8.30 -5.69
N GLY A 93 3.35 9.37 -6.09
CA GLY A 93 2.73 10.69 -6.28
C GLY A 93 1.65 10.67 -7.37
N LEU A 94 1.93 10.00 -8.51
CA LEU A 94 0.96 9.86 -9.60
C LEU A 94 -0.28 9.05 -9.16
N VAL A 95 -0.09 7.90 -8.51
CA VAL A 95 -1.19 7.08 -8.00
C VAL A 95 -2.01 7.84 -6.95
N LEU A 96 -1.34 8.53 -6.02
CA LEU A 96 -2.00 9.31 -4.97
C LEU A 96 -2.86 10.43 -5.56
N GLY A 97 -2.33 11.20 -6.51
CA GLY A 97 -3.06 12.28 -7.17
C GLY A 97 -4.30 11.76 -7.92
N GLY A 98 -4.13 10.70 -8.71
CA GLY A 98 -5.24 10.08 -9.45
C GLY A 98 -6.30 9.47 -8.54
N ALA A 99 -5.89 8.73 -7.50
CA ALA A 99 -6.80 8.15 -6.52
C ALA A 99 -7.63 9.25 -5.82
N CYS A 100 -7.00 10.36 -5.41
CA CYS A 100 -7.71 11.49 -4.81
C CYS A 100 -8.69 12.15 -5.78
N GLY A 101 -8.35 12.34 -7.06
CA GLY A 101 -9.24 12.95 -8.05
C GLY A 101 -10.53 12.16 -8.24
N ASN A 102 -10.39 10.85 -8.47
CA ASN A 102 -11.51 9.93 -8.61
C ASN A 102 -12.28 9.70 -7.30
N PHE A 103 -11.64 9.84 -6.14
CA PHE A 103 -12.30 9.78 -4.84
C PHE A 103 -13.22 10.98 -4.61
N ILE A 104 -12.75 12.20 -4.90
CA ILE A 104 -13.53 13.42 -4.69
C ILE A 104 -14.79 13.43 -5.55
N ASP A 105 -14.70 12.99 -6.80
CA ASP A 105 -15.86 12.80 -7.66
C ASP A 105 -16.89 11.84 -7.04
N ARG A 106 -16.47 10.64 -6.63
CA ARG A 106 -17.35 9.67 -5.97
C ARG A 106 -17.90 10.17 -4.64
N LEU A 107 -17.15 10.97 -3.90
CA LEU A 107 -17.58 11.53 -2.63
C LEU A 107 -18.64 12.61 -2.82
N VAL A 108 -18.44 13.52 -3.77
CA VAL A 108 -19.30 14.70 -3.98
C VAL A 108 -20.48 14.39 -4.91
N LYS A 109 -20.24 13.71 -6.03
CA LYS A 109 -21.20 13.47 -7.11
C LYS A 109 -21.79 12.07 -7.09
N GLY A 110 -21.05 11.10 -6.54
CA GLY A 110 -21.44 9.69 -6.51
C GLY A 110 -21.00 8.89 -7.73
N GLU A 111 -20.39 9.56 -8.70
CA GLU A 111 -19.95 9.04 -9.99
C GLU A 111 -18.67 9.78 -10.42
N VAL A 112 -17.94 9.22 -11.38
CA VAL A 112 -16.72 9.80 -11.94
C VAL A 112 -16.99 10.42 -13.30
N VAL A 113 -16.41 11.60 -13.55
CA VAL A 113 -16.49 12.25 -14.87
C VAL A 113 -15.40 11.69 -15.77
N ASP A 114 -15.81 10.93 -16.78
CA ASP A 114 -14.91 10.35 -17.79
C ASP A 114 -15.10 11.07 -19.13
N PHE A 115 -14.02 11.25 -19.89
CA PHE A 115 -14.10 12.05 -21.12
C PHE A 115 -13.16 11.71 -22.26
N PHE A 116 -12.04 11.04 -22.04
CA PHE A 116 -11.18 10.61 -23.14
C PHE A 116 -11.70 9.33 -23.78
N GLN A 117 -12.23 9.42 -25.00
CA GLN A 117 -12.70 8.29 -25.78
C GLN A 117 -11.76 8.02 -26.97
N PHE A 118 -11.21 6.82 -27.02
CA PHE A 118 -10.39 6.33 -28.15
C PHE A 118 -11.09 5.17 -28.85
N ASN A 119 -11.26 5.26 -30.16
CA ASN A 119 -11.89 4.24 -30.99
C ASN A 119 -10.89 3.66 -32.01
N PHE A 120 -10.84 2.34 -32.08
CA PHE A 120 -10.00 1.54 -32.98
C PHE A 120 -10.90 0.74 -33.92
N GLY A 121 -11.39 1.38 -34.98
CA GLY A 121 -12.36 0.77 -35.90
C GLY A 121 -13.68 0.49 -35.18
N SER A 122 -14.03 -0.79 -35.01
CA SER A 122 -15.24 -1.23 -34.30
C SER A 122 -15.07 -1.35 -32.78
N TYR A 123 -13.85 -1.24 -32.26
CA TYR A 123 -13.57 -1.37 -30.83
C TYR A 123 -13.42 0.01 -30.19
N THR A 124 -14.13 0.25 -29.09
CA THR A 124 -13.98 1.46 -28.27
C THR A 124 -13.28 1.09 -26.97
N PHE A 125 -12.14 1.73 -26.71
CA PHE A 125 -11.45 1.58 -25.44
C PHE A 125 -12.30 2.23 -24.32
N PRO A 126 -12.33 1.69 -23.09
CA PRO A 126 -13.07 2.29 -21.98
C PRO A 126 -12.73 3.76 -21.83
N ILE A 127 -13.74 4.61 -21.69
CA ILE A 127 -13.56 6.06 -21.57
C ILE A 127 -12.94 6.33 -20.19
N PHE A 128 -11.93 7.19 -20.16
CA PHE A 128 -11.15 7.46 -18.94
C PHE A 128 -10.90 8.97 -18.77
N ASN A 129 -10.25 9.33 -17.66
CA ASN A 129 -9.90 10.71 -17.32
C ASN A 129 -8.41 10.86 -16.95
N VAL A 130 -8.02 12.05 -16.52
CA VAL A 130 -6.62 12.34 -16.14
C VAL A 130 -6.20 11.59 -14.87
N ALA A 131 -7.09 11.45 -13.90
CA ALA A 131 -6.83 10.64 -12.70
C ALA A 131 -6.49 9.18 -13.05
N ASP A 132 -7.18 8.57 -14.02
CA ASP A 132 -6.89 7.21 -14.48
C ASP A 132 -5.51 7.10 -15.15
N ILE A 133 -5.12 8.11 -15.94
CA ILE A 133 -3.77 8.19 -16.52
C ILE A 133 -2.72 8.22 -15.39
N GLY A 134 -2.93 9.04 -14.36
CA GLY A 134 -2.06 9.10 -13.19
C GLY A 134 -1.92 7.75 -12.48
N ILE A 135 -3.02 7.04 -12.28
CA ILE A 135 -3.02 5.71 -11.67
C ILE A 135 -2.25 4.71 -12.55
N VAL A 136 -2.58 4.62 -13.85
CA VAL A 136 -1.95 3.66 -14.78
C VAL A 136 -0.46 3.91 -14.92
N CYS A 137 -0.05 5.16 -15.18
CA CYS A 137 1.36 5.52 -15.28
C CYS A 137 2.09 5.27 -13.95
N GLY A 138 1.49 5.61 -12.81
CA GLY A 138 2.05 5.34 -11.49
C GLY A 138 2.26 3.85 -11.23
N VAL A 139 1.27 3.01 -11.53
CA VAL A 139 1.39 1.55 -11.38
C VAL A 139 2.48 0.99 -12.30
N ILE A 140 2.55 1.43 -13.56
CA ILE A 140 3.61 1.02 -14.49
C ILE A 140 5.00 1.37 -13.92
N LEU A 141 5.17 2.58 -13.37
CA LEU A 141 6.44 2.99 -12.78
C LEU A 141 6.80 2.19 -11.51
N ILE A 142 5.82 1.84 -10.66
CA ILE A 142 6.04 0.95 -9.50
C ILE A 142 6.56 -0.41 -9.98
N LEU A 143 5.95 -0.98 -11.01
CA LEU A 143 6.36 -2.26 -11.58
C LEU A 143 7.77 -2.18 -12.15
N LEU A 144 8.06 -1.12 -12.92
CA LEU A 144 9.40 -0.89 -13.48
C LEU A 144 10.46 -0.76 -12.38
N ASP A 145 10.24 0.05 -11.35
CA ASP A 145 11.15 0.19 -10.19
C ASP A 145 11.40 -1.18 -9.53
N SER A 146 10.35 -2.00 -9.39
CA SER A 146 10.43 -3.34 -8.80
C SER A 146 11.25 -4.32 -9.65
N PHE A 147 11.17 -4.25 -10.97
CA PHE A 147 11.95 -5.11 -11.86
C PHE A 147 13.41 -4.66 -11.96
N LEU A 148 13.67 -3.35 -11.94
CA LEU A 148 15.03 -2.80 -12.03
C LEU A 148 15.82 -2.97 -10.72
N THR A 149 15.15 -3.01 -9.57
CA THR A 149 15.80 -3.12 -8.25
C THR A 149 16.00 -4.57 -7.78
N ARG A 150 15.70 -5.57 -8.62
CA ARG A 150 16.09 -6.96 -8.34
C ARG A 150 17.59 -7.11 -8.61
N GLU A 151 18.40 -7.14 -7.55
CA GLU A 151 19.72 -7.75 -7.66
C GLU A 151 19.55 -9.26 -7.95
N PRO A 152 20.36 -9.85 -8.84
CA PRO A 152 20.43 -11.31 -8.97
C PRO A 152 20.70 -11.90 -7.59
N GLN A 153 19.83 -12.79 -7.10
CA GLN A 153 20.22 -13.67 -6.01
C GLN A 153 21.22 -14.68 -6.58
N ASP A 154 22.48 -14.27 -6.66
CA ASP A 154 23.59 -15.18 -6.94
C ASP A 154 23.75 -16.12 -5.73
N GLY A 155 23.37 -17.37 -5.94
CA GLY A 155 23.97 -18.55 -5.31
C GLY A 155 23.96 -18.63 -3.78
N VAL A 156 22.91 -19.25 -3.22
CA VAL A 156 23.10 -20.17 -2.10
C VAL A 156 22.83 -21.58 -2.59
N VAL A 157 23.84 -22.16 -3.27
CA VAL A 157 23.99 -23.62 -3.31
C VAL A 157 24.89 -23.99 -2.15
N SER A 158 24.34 -24.74 -1.19
CA SER A 158 24.94 -25.87 -0.47
C SER A 158 23.91 -26.29 0.58
N ALA A 159 23.15 -27.35 0.34
CA ALA A 159 23.56 -28.71 0.71
C ALA A 159 23.77 -28.85 2.22
N ASP A 160 22.69 -28.94 2.99
CA ASP A 160 22.59 -29.90 4.12
C ASP A 160 21.17 -29.93 4.69
N SER A 161 20.42 -30.98 4.34
CA SER A 161 19.34 -31.58 5.16
C SER A 161 18.71 -32.82 4.50
N ALA A 162 19.30 -33.32 3.40
CA ALA A 162 19.04 -34.67 2.91
C ALA A 162 19.83 -35.72 3.72
N ALA A 163 19.58 -35.82 5.03
CA ALA A 163 20.09 -36.89 5.88
C ALA A 163 19.23 -37.06 7.15
N ALA A 164 17.97 -37.44 6.99
CA ALA A 164 17.17 -38.04 8.06
C ALA A 164 15.96 -38.79 7.46
N GLY A 165 16.20 -39.92 6.79
CA GLY A 165 15.10 -40.66 6.17
C GLY A 165 15.48 -41.88 5.34
N ALA A 166 16.35 -42.75 5.86
CA ALA A 166 16.58 -44.15 5.45
C ALA A 166 17.66 -44.69 6.41
N SER A 167 17.65 -45.88 7.00
CA SER A 167 16.94 -47.14 6.74
C SER A 167 17.05 -47.96 8.03
N ALA A 168 15.97 -48.65 8.40
CA ALA A 168 16.00 -49.75 9.35
C ALA A 168 16.39 -51.05 8.62
N SER A 169 17.41 -51.75 9.14
CA SER A 169 17.69 -53.18 8.95
C SER A 169 18.83 -53.54 9.90
N ASP A 170 18.53 -54.08 11.08
CA ASP A 170 18.50 -55.53 11.34
C ASP A 170 19.92 -56.13 11.36
N VAL A 171 20.52 -56.26 12.55
CA VAL A 171 21.34 -57.42 13.00
C VAL A 171 21.36 -57.46 14.53
N THR A 172 21.09 -58.66 15.02
CA THR A 172 21.00 -59.24 16.35
C THR A 172 22.27 -59.16 17.23
N GLU A 173 22.04 -59.27 18.55
CA GLU A 173 22.75 -60.14 19.51
C GLU A 173 23.91 -59.62 20.39
N THR A 174 23.56 -59.48 21.68
CA THR A 174 24.25 -59.93 22.92
C THR A 174 25.42 -59.21 23.58
N ALA A 175 25.31 -59.26 24.93
CA ALA A 175 26.32 -59.23 25.99
C ALA A 175 26.97 -57.87 26.28
N ASP A 176 26.52 -57.16 27.31
CA ASP A 176 26.85 -57.34 28.74
C ASP A 176 28.34 -57.15 29.05
N ALA A 177 28.64 -55.97 29.58
CA ALA A 177 29.84 -55.69 30.36
C ALA A 177 29.56 -54.52 31.32
N SER A 178 29.01 -54.87 32.49
CA SER A 178 29.65 -54.66 33.80
C SER A 178 30.55 -53.43 34.03
N GLY A 179 30.23 -52.71 35.11
CA GLY A 179 31.24 -52.11 36.01
C GLY A 179 31.17 -50.58 36.07
N ALA A 180 30.52 -50.01 37.09
CA ALA A 180 31.19 -49.48 38.31
C ALA A 180 31.84 -48.10 38.03
N ALA A 181 31.72 -47.02 38.81
CA ALA A 181 31.61 -46.78 40.25
C ALA A 181 31.54 -45.22 40.36
N TYR A 182 30.62 -44.62 41.13
CA TYR A 182 30.80 -44.12 42.50
C TYR A 182 31.19 -42.63 42.65
N GLY A 183 30.49 -41.92 43.57
CA GLY A 183 30.86 -40.62 44.18
C GLY A 183 30.11 -39.42 43.59
N LYS A 184 28.99 -38.89 44.12
CA LYS A 184 28.66 -38.33 45.46
C LYS A 184 29.39 -37.02 45.81
N SER A 185 28.65 -35.91 45.69
CA SER A 185 28.64 -34.64 46.48
C SER A 185 27.39 -33.88 45.98
N ALA A 186 26.25 -33.71 46.68
CA ALA A 186 25.98 -32.99 47.95
C ALA A 186 26.75 -31.66 48.00
N ASP A 187 26.21 -30.46 48.14
CA ASP A 187 25.03 -29.89 48.83
C ASP A 187 25.05 -28.38 48.37
N GLY A 188 24.00 -27.59 48.21
CA GLY A 188 22.92 -27.23 49.14
C GLY A 188 22.89 -25.69 49.33
N GLY A 189 21.68 -25.10 49.38
CA GLY A 189 21.39 -23.70 49.82
C GLY A 189 21.45 -22.65 48.70
N GLN A 190 20.40 -21.97 48.21
CA GLN A 190 19.15 -21.40 48.76
C GLN A 190 19.28 -20.30 49.82
N ALA A 191 18.47 -19.24 49.58
CA ALA A 191 17.92 -18.23 50.49
C ALA A 191 18.86 -17.06 50.90
N SER A 192 18.45 -15.80 51.14
CA SER A 192 17.26 -14.96 50.92
C SER A 192 17.54 -13.62 51.65
N GLU A 193 16.57 -12.68 51.63
CA GLU A 193 16.39 -11.48 52.49
C GLU A 193 17.13 -10.21 52.06
N GLN A 194 16.52 -9.03 51.82
CA GLN A 194 15.37 -8.23 52.33
C GLN A 194 15.86 -6.96 53.07
N GLN A 195 15.01 -5.93 53.00
CA GLN A 195 14.81 -4.81 53.96
C GLN A 195 15.54 -3.48 53.62
N THR A 196 14.85 -2.48 53.01
CA THR A 196 14.02 -1.34 53.53
C THR A 196 14.78 -0.21 54.22
N ASP A 197 14.33 1.04 53.96
CA ASP A 197 13.98 2.13 54.91
C ASP A 197 13.72 3.41 54.05
N GLU A 198 12.49 3.97 54.01
CA GLU A 198 11.96 5.13 54.80
C GLU A 198 12.58 6.50 54.36
N GLU A 199 11.92 7.67 54.23
CA GLU A 199 10.67 8.24 54.76
C GLU A 199 10.40 9.67 54.15
N GLY A 200 9.17 10.20 54.29
CA GLY A 200 8.85 11.64 54.48
C GLY A 200 8.43 12.48 53.25
N ASN A 201 7.14 12.74 52.93
CA ASN A 201 6.04 13.50 53.58
C ASN A 201 6.03 15.03 53.30
N GLY A 202 4.85 15.60 52.98
CA GLY A 202 4.61 17.05 52.98
C GLY A 202 3.46 17.57 52.09
N GLN A 203 2.24 17.56 52.60
CA GLN A 203 1.01 18.16 52.04
C GLN A 203 0.94 19.71 52.18
N HIS A 204 0.08 20.37 51.39
CA HIS A 204 -0.82 21.52 51.68
C HIS A 204 -0.94 22.47 50.47
N GLU A 205 -2.02 23.21 50.18
CA GLU A 205 -3.46 23.26 50.50
C GLU A 205 -4.05 24.45 49.65
N ARG A 206 -5.38 24.48 49.43
CA ARG A 206 -6.27 25.65 49.19
C ARG A 206 -6.27 26.39 47.83
N GLN A 207 -7.39 26.42 47.08
CA GLN A 207 -8.65 27.22 47.19
C GLN A 207 -8.55 28.67 46.65
N GLN A 208 -9.39 28.99 45.64
CA GLN A 208 -10.12 30.27 45.40
C GLN A 208 -10.92 30.13 44.08
N ARG A 209 -12.25 29.88 44.10
CA ARG A 209 -13.41 30.81 44.06
C ARG A 209 -13.38 31.92 42.97
N LEU A 210 -14.34 31.79 42.03
CA LEU A 210 -15.26 32.76 41.37
C LEU A 210 -15.00 34.27 41.53
N PRO A 211 -15.38 35.07 40.52
CA PRO A 211 -16.77 35.49 40.31
C PRO A 211 -17.44 34.97 39.03
#